data_AF-A0A8J3UAB9-F1
#
_entry.id   AF-A0A8J3UAB9-F1
#
_cell.length_a   1.000
_cell.length_b   1.000
_cell.length_c   1.000
_cell.angle_alpha   90.00
_cell.angle_beta   90.00
_cell.angle_gamma   90.00
#
_symmetry.space_group_name_H-M   'P 1'
#
loop_
_entity.id
_entity.type
_entity.pdbx_description
1 polymer ?
#
loop_
_entity_poly.entity_id
_entity_poly.type
_entity_poly.pdbx_seq_one_letter_code
_entity_poly.pdbx_strand_id
1 'polypeptide(L)'
;MTNVIHLVRVQPNETDASSDAGSRAVYTVLEAAHLLSLSRGSTYTLVRNGTIPAMKVGSRWVIPKRRFHAWLDGLIDGGEG
;
A
#
# COMPACT_ATOMS: atom_id res chain seq x y z
N MET A 1 -9.62 -38.03 12.36
CA MET A 1 -8.52 -37.81 11.41
C MET A 1 -8.94 -36.67 10.48
N THR A 2 -7.97 -35.85 10.08
CA THR A 2 -8.05 -34.74 9.10
C THR A 2 -8.21 -33.33 9.70
N ASN A 3 -7.15 -32.58 9.48
CA ASN A 3 -6.77 -31.27 9.98
C ASN A 3 -6.99 -30.22 8.87
N VAL A 4 -6.83 -28.92 9.18
CA VAL A 4 -6.50 -27.82 8.24
C VAL A 4 -7.71 -27.31 7.45
N ILE A 5 -8.12 -26.03 7.52
CA ILE A 5 -7.36 -24.80 7.22
C ILE A 5 -7.83 -23.69 8.16
N HIS A 6 -6.91 -23.09 8.93
CA HIS A 6 -7.14 -21.80 9.57
C HIS A 6 -7.49 -20.77 8.49
N LEU A 7 -8.77 -20.39 8.40
CA LEU A 7 -9.22 -19.20 7.71
C LEU A 7 -8.56 -18.00 8.41
N VAL A 8 -7.35 -17.64 7.98
CA VAL A 8 -6.78 -16.34 8.30
C VAL A 8 -7.67 -15.31 7.59
N ARG A 9 -8.70 -14.85 8.29
CA ARG A 9 -9.37 -13.60 7.98
C ARG A 9 -8.29 -12.53 8.11
N VAL A 10 -7.59 -12.24 7.02
CA VAL A 10 -6.87 -10.98 6.87
C VAL A 10 -7.95 -9.92 6.94
N GLN A 11 -8.23 -9.46 8.15
CA GLN A 11 -8.98 -8.25 8.40
C GLN A 11 -8.20 -7.16 7.65
N PRO A 12 -8.74 -6.52 6.59
CA PRO A 12 -8.23 -5.21 6.23
C PRO A 12 -8.36 -4.36 7.49
N ASN A 13 -7.26 -3.80 7.95
CA ASN A 13 -7.18 -3.05 9.19
C ASN A 13 -8.07 -1.79 9.07
N GLU A 14 -9.36 -1.92 9.38
CA GLU A 14 -10.34 -0.83 9.61
C GLU A 14 -10.00 -0.09 10.92
N THR A 15 -8.76 0.35 11.06
CA THR A 15 -8.31 1.14 12.21
C THR A 15 -7.59 2.36 11.69
N ASP A 16 -8.36 3.32 11.20
CA ASP A 16 -7.98 4.74 11.17
C ASP A 16 -9.24 5.63 11.23
N ALA A 17 -10.03 5.43 12.28
CA ALA A 17 -10.87 6.50 12.81
C ALA A 17 -10.30 6.78 14.21
N SER A 18 -9.42 7.79 14.29
CA SER A 18 -8.82 8.33 15.52
C SER A 18 -7.90 7.38 16.30
N SER A 19 -6.58 7.54 16.16
CA SER A 19 -5.63 7.64 17.30
C SER A 19 -4.18 7.69 16.82
N ASP A 20 -3.61 8.88 16.88
CA ASP A 20 -2.17 9.18 16.87
C ASP A 20 -1.46 8.44 18.02
N ALA A 21 -1.04 7.19 17.83
CA ALA A 21 -0.30 6.44 18.85
C ALA A 21 0.71 5.42 18.30
N GLY A 22 1.05 5.49 17.02
CA GLY A 22 2.01 4.56 16.40
C GLY A 22 2.02 4.64 14.89
N SER A 23 2.27 5.84 14.35
CA SER A 23 2.19 6.15 12.93
C SER A 23 3.11 5.26 12.10
N ARG A 24 2.55 4.18 11.52
CA ARG A 24 3.26 3.35 10.55
C ARG A 24 3.83 4.26 9.46
N ALA A 25 5.14 4.27 9.26
CA ALA A 25 5.80 5.10 8.25
C ALA A 25 5.69 4.54 6.82
N VAL A 26 5.01 3.39 6.66
CA VAL A 26 4.85 2.68 5.39
C VAL A 26 3.39 2.27 5.18
N TYR A 27 2.97 2.24 3.91
CA TYR A 27 1.78 1.59 3.41
C TYR A 27 2.12 0.19 2.88
N THR A 28 1.16 -0.71 2.95
CA THR A 28 1.15 -1.96 2.19
C THR A 28 0.70 -1.71 0.75
N VAL A 29 0.95 -2.68 -0.14
CA VAL A 29 0.48 -2.63 -1.53
C VAL A 29 -1.05 -2.48 -1.60
N LEU A 30 -1.78 -3.11 -0.68
CA LEU A 30 -3.24 -3.03 -0.65
C LEU A 30 -3.71 -1.63 -0.24
N GLU A 31 -3.12 -1.05 0.80
CA GLU A 31 -3.46 0.33 1.23
C GLU A 31 -3.18 1.34 0.12
N ALA A 32 -2.04 1.25 -0.57
CA ALA A 32 -1.77 2.10 -1.72
C ALA A 32 -2.76 1.88 -2.87
N ALA A 33 -3.20 0.64 -3.12
CA ALA A 33 -4.23 0.34 -4.11
C ALA A 33 -5.55 1.06 -3.78
N HIS A 34 -5.97 1.04 -2.51
CA HIS A 34 -7.16 1.76 -2.05
C HIS A 34 -7.01 3.27 -2.21
N LEU A 35 -5.87 3.84 -1.84
CA LEU A 35 -5.59 5.28 -1.99
C LEU A 35 -5.60 5.74 -3.46
N LEU A 36 -5.14 4.88 -4.37
CA LEU A 36 -5.11 5.17 -5.81
C LEU A 36 -6.39 4.74 -6.55
N SER A 37 -7.36 4.14 -5.85
CA SER A 37 -8.55 3.52 -6.45
C SER A 37 -8.22 2.49 -7.55
N LEU A 38 -7.14 1.73 -7.35
CA LEU A 38 -6.64 0.72 -8.28
C LEU A 38 -6.95 -0.71 -7.82
N SER A 39 -7.03 -1.64 -8.78
CA SER A 39 -7.14 -3.06 -8.46
C SER A 39 -5.83 -3.59 -7.84
N ARG A 40 -5.93 -4.66 -7.04
CA ARG A 40 -4.75 -5.34 -6.45
C ARG A 40 -3.73 -5.76 -7.53
N GLY A 41 -4.21 -6.35 -8.63
CA GLY A 41 -3.35 -6.83 -9.72
C GLY A 41 -2.63 -5.70 -10.46
N SER A 42 -3.35 -4.61 -10.73
CA SER A 42 -2.77 -3.39 -11.33
C SER A 42 -1.72 -2.79 -10.40
N THR A 43 -2.02 -2.68 -9.10
CA THR A 43 -1.09 -2.11 -8.12
C THR A 43 0.17 -2.95 -7.97
N TYR A 44 0.06 -4.28 -7.91
CA TYR A 44 1.24 -5.15 -7.92
C TYR A 44 2.07 -5.01 -9.20
N THR A 45 1.42 -4.79 -10.34
CA THR A 45 2.11 -4.54 -11.61
C THR A 45 2.83 -3.19 -11.60
N LEU A 46 2.24 -2.15 -11.03
CA LEU A 46 2.91 -0.85 -10.92
C LEU A 46 4.06 -0.87 -9.91
N VAL A 47 3.89 -1.59 -8.80
CA VAL A 47 4.94 -1.81 -7.81
C VAL A 47 6.12 -2.60 -8.40
N ARG A 48 5.86 -3.70 -9.13
CA ARG A 48 6.94 -4.49 -9.76
C ARG A 48 7.66 -3.71 -10.88
N ASN A 49 6.91 -2.87 -11.61
CA ASN A 49 7.45 -2.04 -12.68
C ASN A 49 8.23 -0.81 -12.14
N GLY A 50 8.14 -0.55 -10.83
CA GLY A 50 8.80 0.59 -10.20
C GLY A 50 8.10 1.94 -10.41
N THR A 51 6.86 1.95 -10.94
CA THR A 51 6.06 3.17 -11.13
C THR A 51 5.60 3.73 -9.78
N ILE A 52 5.13 2.87 -8.88
CA ILE A 52 4.79 3.25 -7.52
C ILE A 52 6.06 3.13 -6.67
N PRO A 53 6.40 4.14 -5.83
CA PRO A 53 7.60 4.11 -5.00
C PRO A 53 7.49 3.08 -3.87
N ALA A 54 7.80 1.82 -4.20
CA ALA A 54 7.77 0.67 -3.31
C ALA A 54 9.16 0.10 -3.07
N MET A 55 9.36 -0.48 -1.89
CA MET A 55 10.58 -1.16 -1.47
C MET A 55 10.25 -2.58 -1.02
N LYS A 56 11.08 -3.54 -1.43
CA LYS A 56 10.99 -4.92 -0.93
C LYS A 56 11.80 -5.03 0.36
N VAL A 57 11.12 -5.25 1.48
CA VAL A 57 11.72 -5.48 2.79
C VAL A 57 11.51 -6.95 3.15
N GLY A 58 12.58 -7.74 3.04
CA GLY A 58 12.52 -9.21 3.14
C GLY A 58 11.59 -9.80 2.07
N SER A 59 10.51 -10.44 2.51
CA SER A 59 9.52 -11.09 1.63
C SER A 59 8.32 -10.21 1.30
N ARG A 60 8.24 -8.97 1.82
CA ARG A 60 7.07 -8.10 1.69
C ARG A 60 7.40 -6.81 0.95
N TRP A 61 6.46 -6.33 0.16
CA TRP A 61 6.52 -5.00 -0.45
C TRP A 61 5.90 -3.97 0.49
N VAL A 62 6.63 -2.90 0.73
CA VAL A 62 6.22 -1.76 1.56
C VAL A 62 6.42 -0.47 0.79
N ILE A 63 5.55 0.50 1.00
CA ILE A 63 5.52 1.77 0.27
C ILE A 63 5.72 2.87 1.31
N PRO A 64 6.89 3.53 1.37
CA PRO A 64 7.14 4.58 2.36
C PRO A 64 6.16 5.75 2.19
N LYS A 65 5.42 6.11 3.25
CA LYS A 65 4.39 7.15 3.17
C LYS A 65 4.95 8.47 2.63
N ARG A 66 6.08 8.91 3.19
CA ARG A 66 6.75 10.16 2.77
C ARG A 66 7.08 10.18 1.27
N ARG A 67 7.52 9.05 0.73
CA ARG A 67 7.91 8.95 -0.68
C ARG A 67 6.69 8.83 -1.60
N PHE A 68 5.65 8.15 -1.13
CA PHE A 68 4.38 8.02 -1.84
C PHE A 68 3.67 9.37 -1.99
N HIS A 69 3.58 10.15 -0.91
CA HIS A 69 2.98 11.48 -0.94
C HIS A 69 3.77 12.44 -1.84
N ALA A 70 5.10 12.50 -1.68
CA ALA A 70 5.94 13.32 -2.57
C ALA A 70 5.82 12.94 -4.05
N TRP A 71 5.59 11.65 -4.35
CA TRP A 71 5.32 11.20 -5.70
C TRP A 71 3.91 11.62 -6.18
N LEU A 72 2.89 11.57 -5.33
CA LEU A 72 1.55 12.05 -5.64
C LEU A 72 1.53 13.56 -5.91
N ASP A 73 2.18 14.36 -5.07
CA ASP A 73 2.31 15.80 -5.27
C ASP A 73 2.92 16.10 -6.66
N GLY A 74 3.99 15.39 -7.02
CA GLY A 74 4.60 15.51 -8.34
C GLY A 74 3.74 15.05 -9.52
N LEU A 75 2.73 14.21 -9.30
CA LEU A 75 1.74 13.85 -10.34
C LEU A 75 0.69 14.95 -10.54
N ILE A 76 0.35 15.69 -9.48
CA ILE A 76 -0.66 16.75 -9.52
C ILE A 76 -0.08 17.99 -10.23
N ASP A 77 1.17 18.34 -9.95
CA ASP A 77 1.88 19.46 -10.59
C ASP A 77 2.16 19.25 -12.10
N GLY A 78 2.08 18.01 -12.60
CA GLY A 78 2.33 17.69 -14.02
C GLY A 78 1.13 17.92 -14.97
N GLY A 79 0.01 18.43 -14.46
CA GLY A 79 -1.25 18.61 -15.19
C GLY A 79 -1.47 19.97 -15.86
N GLU A 80 -0.54 20.92 -15.73
CA GLU A 80 -0.65 22.24 -16.35
C GLU A 80 0.44 22.45 -17.43
N GLY A 81 0.00 22.38 -18.68
CA GLY A 81 0.80 22.63 -19.89
C GLY A 81 -0.03 22.41 -21.15
#